data_AF-A0A7J8M0N1-F1
#
_entry.id   AF-A0A7J8M0N1-F1
#
_cell.length_a   1.000
_cell.length_b   1.000
_cell.length_c   1.000
_cell.angle_alpha   90.00
_cell.angle_beta   90.00
_cell.angle_gamma   90.00
#
_symmetry.space_group_name_H-M   'P 1'
#
loop_
_entity.id
_entity.type
_entity.pdbx_description
1 polymer ?
#
loop_
_entity_poly.entity_id
_entity_poly.type
_entity_poly.pdbx_seq_one_letter_code
_entity_poly.pdbx_strand_id
1 'polypeptide(L)'
;NLLPLVVPLNHETLKLLKDEERKIVLTILNDEDEDQSQNLIKLLKAAASANPDLVFSYVGVEQWEDFADKFEANQKTKLPKMIVWNGNEEYFSVIGVESLDAEDQGTQISRFLEGYREGRTERKTVKGPSFMDFIHSLVGIRTVYILVFIVAMMMLIQSIGKEDDMPRVGSQDAVDHAGSSEAESSRYGLEKKED
;
A
#
# COMPACT_ATOMS: atom_id res chain seq x y z
N ASN A 1 -18.16 -1.55 -20.93
CA ASN A 1 -16.76 -1.69 -20.45
C ASN A 1 -16.62 -0.80 -19.23
N LEU A 2 -16.08 -1.30 -18.11
CA LEU A 2 -16.01 -0.56 -16.84
C LEU A 2 -14.63 0.09 -16.61
N LEU A 3 -13.62 -0.28 -17.39
CA LEU A 3 -12.29 0.30 -17.29
C LEU A 3 -12.28 1.74 -17.85
N PRO A 4 -11.52 2.67 -17.24
CA PRO A 4 -11.22 3.97 -17.86
C PRO A 4 -10.40 3.78 -19.14
N LEU A 5 -10.37 4.81 -20.01
CA LEU A 5 -9.60 4.79 -21.26
C LEU A 5 -8.12 4.39 -21.07
N VAL A 6 -7.51 4.86 -19.97
CA VAL A 6 -6.20 4.40 -19.53
C VAL A 6 -6.31 4.06 -18.05
N VAL A 7 -5.86 2.86 -17.70
CA VAL A 7 -6.00 2.27 -16.36
C VAL A 7 -4.74 2.57 -15.53
N PRO A 8 -4.83 3.39 -14.45
CA PRO A 8 -3.74 3.46 -13.47
C PRO A 8 -3.57 2.10 -12.81
N LEU A 9 -2.36 1.56 -12.77
CA LEU A 9 -2.09 0.29 -12.13
C LEU A 9 -1.99 0.44 -10.60
N ASN A 10 -2.87 -0.26 -9.93
CA ASN A 10 -2.88 -0.42 -8.49
C ASN A 10 -3.42 -1.82 -8.14
N HIS A 11 -3.53 -2.09 -6.83
CA HIS A 11 -3.88 -3.37 -6.25
C HIS A 11 -5.28 -3.88 -6.67
N GLU A 12 -6.18 -2.98 -7.02
CA GLU A 12 -7.54 -3.29 -7.48
C GLU A 12 -7.58 -3.45 -9.00
N THR A 13 -6.95 -2.53 -9.74
CA THR A 13 -6.96 -2.57 -11.20
C THR A 13 -6.13 -3.73 -11.77
N LEU A 14 -5.06 -4.19 -11.11
CA LEU A 14 -4.37 -5.43 -11.52
C LEU A 14 -5.30 -6.65 -11.49
N LYS A 15 -6.23 -6.73 -10.53
CA LYS A 15 -7.19 -7.83 -10.45
C LYS A 15 -8.19 -7.76 -11.60
N LEU A 16 -8.65 -6.56 -11.94
CA LEU A 16 -9.54 -6.34 -13.11
C LEU A 16 -8.84 -6.68 -14.43
N LEU A 17 -7.55 -6.37 -14.56
CA LEU A 17 -6.76 -6.60 -15.78
C LEU A 17 -6.32 -8.06 -15.96
N LYS A 18 -6.26 -8.85 -14.88
CA LYS A 18 -6.00 -10.29 -14.98
C LYS A 18 -7.10 -11.02 -15.77
N ASP A 19 -8.35 -10.61 -15.60
CA ASP A 19 -9.52 -11.23 -16.21
C ASP A 19 -9.90 -10.56 -17.56
N GLU A 20 -9.05 -9.69 -18.09
CA GLU A 20 -9.24 -8.98 -19.37
C GLU A 20 -8.70 -9.81 -20.55
N GLU A 21 -9.55 -10.06 -21.55
CA GLU A 21 -9.18 -10.84 -22.74
C GLU A 21 -8.27 -10.07 -23.71
N ARG A 22 -8.37 -8.72 -23.71
CA ARG A 22 -7.59 -7.85 -24.58
C ARG A 22 -6.16 -7.69 -24.10
N LYS A 23 -5.23 -7.49 -25.03
CA LYS A 23 -3.82 -7.24 -24.70
C LYS A 23 -3.64 -5.86 -24.09
N ILE A 24 -2.76 -5.78 -23.08
CA ILE A 24 -2.56 -4.60 -22.26
C ILE A 24 -1.29 -3.89 -22.72
N VAL A 25 -1.43 -2.69 -23.27
CA VAL A 25 -0.33 -1.75 -23.50
C VAL A 25 0.01 -1.10 -22.17
N LEU A 26 1.07 -1.59 -21.51
CA LEU A 26 1.55 -1.05 -20.24
C LEU A 26 2.68 -0.06 -20.49
N THR A 27 2.51 1.16 -19.97
CA THR A 27 3.53 2.21 -19.96
C THR A 27 4.11 2.39 -18.55
N ILE A 28 5.40 2.14 -18.38
CA ILE A 28 6.10 2.30 -17.11
C ILE A 28 6.77 3.69 -17.09
N LEU A 29 6.48 4.47 -16.06
CA LEU A 29 6.89 5.86 -15.84
C LEU A 29 7.91 5.93 -14.69
N ASN A 30 8.66 7.03 -14.54
CA ASN A 30 9.45 7.25 -13.33
C ASN A 30 8.51 7.46 -12.13
N ASP A 31 7.77 8.56 -12.19
CA ASP A 31 6.70 8.96 -11.28
C ASP A 31 5.43 9.23 -12.11
N GLU A 32 4.26 8.83 -11.62
CA GLU A 32 2.98 9.13 -12.28
C GLU A 32 2.47 10.55 -12.02
N ASP A 33 2.93 11.23 -10.97
CA ASP A 33 2.49 12.57 -10.58
C ASP A 33 3.27 13.70 -11.30
N GLU A 34 4.36 13.38 -12.03
CA GLU A 34 5.14 14.35 -12.80
C GLU A 34 4.36 14.98 -13.98
N ASP A 35 4.55 16.28 -14.24
CA ASP A 35 3.93 17.01 -15.37
C ASP A 35 4.18 16.35 -16.74
N GLN A 36 5.36 15.76 -16.95
CA GLN A 36 5.70 15.04 -18.18
C GLN A 36 4.86 13.76 -18.32
N SER A 37 4.75 12.98 -17.24
CA SER A 37 3.88 11.80 -17.14
C SER A 37 2.42 12.15 -17.41
N GLN A 38 1.91 13.24 -16.84
CA GLN A 38 0.53 13.70 -17.09
C GLN A 38 0.27 14.10 -18.55
N ASN A 39 1.29 14.61 -19.27
CA ASN A 39 1.17 14.87 -20.71
C ASN A 39 1.19 13.57 -21.53
N LEU A 40 2.06 12.62 -21.20
CA LEU A 40 2.06 11.30 -21.83
C LEU A 40 0.74 10.55 -21.61
N ILE A 41 0.16 10.60 -20.40
CA ILE A 41 -1.14 9.99 -20.08
C ILE A 41 -2.27 10.57 -20.96
N LYS A 42 -2.22 11.86 -21.35
CA LYS A 42 -3.19 12.44 -22.31
C LYS A 42 -3.05 11.82 -23.71
N LEU A 43 -1.81 11.58 -24.16
CA LEU A 43 -1.54 10.90 -25.44
C LEU A 43 -1.99 9.44 -25.41
N LEU A 44 -1.74 8.73 -24.30
CA LEU A 44 -2.24 7.36 -24.10
C LEU A 44 -3.78 7.30 -24.11
N LYS A 45 -4.48 8.30 -23.56
CA LYS A 45 -5.96 8.41 -23.62
C LYS A 45 -6.47 8.58 -25.06
N ALA A 46 -5.78 9.39 -25.86
CA ALA A 46 -6.09 9.53 -27.29
C ALA A 46 -5.83 8.23 -28.06
N ALA A 47 -4.69 7.56 -27.81
CA ALA A 47 -4.36 6.27 -28.41
C ALA A 47 -5.38 5.17 -28.03
N ALA A 48 -5.75 5.06 -26.76
CA ALA A 48 -6.77 4.12 -26.29
C ALA A 48 -8.14 4.34 -26.96
N SER A 49 -8.53 5.60 -27.16
CA SER A 49 -9.78 5.95 -27.84
C SER A 49 -9.80 5.50 -29.31
N ALA A 50 -8.64 5.43 -29.95
CA ALA A 50 -8.48 4.96 -31.34
C ALA A 50 -8.22 3.45 -31.47
N ASN A 51 -7.93 2.74 -30.38
CA ASN A 51 -7.52 1.32 -30.37
C ASN A 51 -8.30 0.52 -29.31
N PRO A 52 -9.62 0.33 -29.47
CA PRO A 52 -10.49 -0.32 -28.47
C PRO A 52 -10.22 -1.82 -28.29
N ASP A 53 -9.52 -2.43 -29.26
CA ASP A 53 -8.98 -3.79 -29.25
C ASP A 53 -7.90 -4.02 -28.18
N LEU A 54 -7.33 -2.95 -27.63
CA LEU A 54 -6.30 -2.96 -26.60
C LEU A 54 -6.78 -2.28 -25.32
N VAL A 55 -6.14 -2.60 -24.20
CA VAL A 55 -6.25 -1.82 -22.95
C VAL A 55 -4.97 -1.06 -22.74
N PHE A 56 -5.07 0.23 -22.43
CA PHE A 56 -3.91 1.04 -22.08
C PHE A 56 -3.84 1.16 -20.57
N SER A 57 -2.64 1.02 -20.01
CA SER A 57 -2.38 1.18 -18.58
C SER A 57 -1.04 1.85 -18.32
N TYR A 58 -0.87 2.39 -17.12
CA TYR A 58 0.41 2.94 -16.67
C TYR A 58 0.71 2.62 -15.22
N VAL A 59 1.99 2.70 -14.85
CA VAL A 59 2.49 2.59 -13.48
C VAL A 59 3.73 3.47 -13.32
N GLY A 60 3.87 4.16 -12.19
CA GLY A 60 5.14 4.80 -11.79
C GLY A 60 6.03 3.84 -11.01
N VAL A 61 7.34 3.90 -11.26
CA VAL A 61 8.35 3.14 -10.50
C VAL A 61 8.38 3.59 -9.04
N GLU A 62 8.26 4.89 -8.76
CA GLU A 62 8.24 5.39 -7.37
C GLU A 62 7.08 4.82 -6.54
N GLN A 63 5.92 4.61 -7.17
CA GLN A 63 4.74 4.03 -6.53
C GLN A 63 4.81 2.49 -6.44
N TRP A 64 5.47 1.82 -7.40
CA TRP A 64 5.43 0.35 -7.51
C TRP A 64 6.69 -0.32 -8.13
N GLU A 65 7.88 0.00 -7.59
CA GLU A 65 9.19 -0.53 -8.02
C GLU A 65 9.20 -2.07 -8.18
N ASP A 66 8.75 -2.83 -7.17
CA ASP A 66 8.66 -4.30 -7.20
C ASP A 66 7.88 -4.86 -8.41
N PHE A 67 6.89 -4.11 -8.90
CA PHE A 67 6.10 -4.50 -10.07
C PHE A 67 6.83 -4.14 -11.37
N ALA A 68 7.39 -2.93 -11.46
CA ALA A 68 8.14 -2.46 -12.63
C ALA A 68 9.40 -3.32 -12.90
N ASP A 69 10.10 -3.74 -11.86
CA ASP A 69 11.29 -4.59 -11.95
C ASP A 69 11.02 -5.93 -12.66
N LYS A 70 9.80 -6.48 -12.51
CA LYS A 70 9.38 -7.72 -13.22
C LYS A 70 9.44 -7.58 -14.74
N PHE A 71 9.27 -6.37 -15.26
CA PHE A 71 9.29 -6.04 -16.69
C PHE A 71 10.62 -5.43 -17.14
N GLU A 72 11.69 -5.60 -16.35
CA GLU A 72 13.01 -5.01 -16.61
C GLU A 72 12.95 -3.47 -16.69
N ALA A 73 12.19 -2.84 -15.80
CA ALA A 73 12.09 -1.39 -15.67
C ALA A 73 12.62 -0.92 -14.31
N ASN A 74 13.92 -1.17 -14.10
CA ASN A 74 14.68 -0.72 -12.94
C ASN A 74 15.29 0.67 -13.15
N GLN A 75 15.90 1.25 -12.11
CA GLN A 75 16.57 2.56 -12.07
C GLN A 75 17.66 2.80 -13.14
N LYS A 76 18.14 1.78 -13.86
CA LYS A 76 19.11 1.91 -14.97
C LYS A 76 18.44 1.92 -16.35
N THR A 77 17.12 1.76 -16.38
CA THR A 77 16.31 1.66 -17.60
C THR A 77 15.90 3.05 -18.04
N LYS A 78 15.97 3.34 -19.35
CA LYS A 78 15.44 4.59 -19.88
C LYS A 78 13.91 4.54 -19.87
N LEU A 79 13.30 5.41 -19.08
CA LEU A 79 11.85 5.57 -18.95
C LEU A 79 11.39 6.88 -19.60
N PRO A 80 10.12 6.97 -20.05
CA PRO A 80 9.08 5.95 -19.95
C PRO A 80 9.22 4.79 -20.96
N LYS A 81 8.85 3.58 -20.54
CA LYS A 81 8.98 2.32 -21.30
C LYS A 81 7.61 1.75 -21.66
N MET A 82 7.42 1.32 -22.91
CA MET A 82 6.17 0.67 -23.35
C MET A 82 6.38 -0.82 -23.63
N ILE A 83 5.40 -1.64 -23.23
CA ILE A 83 5.33 -3.07 -23.53
C ILE A 83 3.89 -3.50 -23.81
N VAL A 84 3.70 -4.63 -24.50
CA VAL A 84 2.39 -5.29 -24.61
C VAL A 84 2.38 -6.54 -23.74
N TRP A 85 1.53 -6.55 -22.74
CA TRP A 85 1.44 -7.58 -21.70
C TRP A 85 0.15 -8.40 -21.84
N ASN A 86 0.20 -9.68 -21.44
CA ASN A 86 -0.91 -10.62 -21.55
C ASN A 86 -1.79 -10.74 -20.30
N GLY A 87 -1.61 -9.90 -19.27
CA GLY A 87 -2.32 -10.00 -17.99
C GLY A 87 -1.78 -11.10 -17.06
N ASN A 88 -0.70 -11.79 -17.44
CA ASN A 88 -0.08 -12.86 -16.68
C ASN A 88 1.47 -12.80 -16.77
N GLU A 89 2.15 -13.84 -17.26
CA GLU A 89 3.62 -13.95 -17.19
C GLU A 89 4.37 -13.58 -18.48
N GLU A 90 3.69 -13.36 -19.62
CA GLU A 90 4.36 -13.02 -20.88
C GLU A 90 4.09 -11.57 -21.30
N TYR A 91 5.13 -10.91 -21.79
CA TYR A 91 5.03 -9.59 -22.42
C TYR A 91 5.89 -9.52 -23.68
N PHE A 92 5.63 -8.49 -24.48
CA PHE A 92 6.31 -8.22 -25.73
C PHE A 92 6.93 -6.82 -25.67
N SER A 93 8.23 -6.73 -25.96
CA SER A 93 8.88 -5.46 -26.32
C SER A 93 8.82 -5.28 -27.85
N VAL A 94 8.51 -4.08 -28.32
CA VAL A 94 8.50 -3.76 -29.75
C VAL A 94 9.91 -3.35 -30.19
N ILE A 95 10.44 -4.05 -31.20
CA ILE A 95 11.83 -3.90 -31.64
C ILE A 95 12.04 -2.50 -32.21
N GLY A 96 13.00 -1.77 -31.63
CA GLY A 96 13.33 -0.40 -32.02
C GLY A 96 12.47 0.70 -31.37
N VAL A 97 11.53 0.35 -30.47
CA VAL A 97 10.72 1.31 -29.70
C VAL A 97 10.64 0.87 -28.23
N GLU A 98 11.81 0.81 -27.57
CA GLU A 98 11.93 0.31 -26.19
C GLU A 98 11.61 1.37 -25.12
N SER A 99 12.00 2.62 -25.37
CA SER A 99 11.73 3.77 -24.49
C SER A 99 11.18 4.93 -25.31
N LEU A 100 10.25 5.68 -24.74
CA LEU A 100 9.75 6.92 -25.33
C LEU A 100 10.68 8.08 -24.99
N ASP A 101 11.19 8.77 -26.00
CA ASP A 101 11.81 10.09 -25.81
C ASP A 101 10.75 11.16 -25.48
N ALA A 102 11.16 12.26 -24.83
CA ALA A 102 10.25 13.35 -24.44
C ALA A 102 9.66 14.11 -25.66
N GLU A 103 10.40 14.15 -26.77
CA GLU A 103 9.96 14.72 -28.03
C GLU A 103 9.15 13.71 -28.86
N ASP A 104 8.14 14.17 -29.60
CA ASP A 104 7.34 13.34 -30.53
C ASP A 104 6.70 12.06 -29.94
N GLN A 105 6.39 12.03 -28.63
CA GLN A 105 5.77 10.89 -27.93
C GLN A 105 4.55 10.29 -28.67
N GLY A 106 3.68 11.12 -29.27
CA GLY A 106 2.52 10.66 -30.04
C GLY A 106 2.90 9.86 -31.30
N THR A 107 3.98 10.25 -31.98
CA THR A 107 4.54 9.53 -33.13
C THR A 107 5.17 8.21 -32.67
N GLN A 108 5.87 8.22 -31.53
CA GLN A 108 6.50 7.03 -30.96
C GLN A 108 5.46 5.99 -30.50
N ILE A 109 4.38 6.41 -29.82
CA ILE A 109 3.23 5.55 -29.47
C ILE A 109 2.63 4.92 -30.75
N SER A 110 2.46 5.71 -31.81
CA SER A 110 1.91 5.21 -33.08
C SER A 110 2.81 4.14 -33.71
N ARG A 111 4.14 4.38 -33.76
CA ARG A 111 5.14 3.41 -34.25
C ARG A 111 5.24 2.15 -33.39
N PHE A 112 5.05 2.27 -32.08
CA PHE A 112 4.99 1.15 -31.15
C PHE A 112 3.79 0.24 -31.48
N LEU A 113 2.59 0.81 -31.61
CA LEU A 113 1.36 0.07 -31.92
C LEU A 113 1.40 -0.56 -33.32
N GLU A 114 1.96 0.14 -34.30
CA GLU A 114 2.24 -0.38 -35.64
C GLU A 114 3.20 -1.56 -35.59
N GLY A 115 4.37 -1.41 -34.93
CA GLY A 115 5.34 -2.50 -34.80
C GLY A 115 4.81 -3.72 -34.05
N TYR A 116 3.95 -3.53 -33.05
CA TYR A 116 3.23 -4.62 -32.40
C TYR A 116 2.30 -5.35 -33.39
N ARG A 117 1.49 -4.62 -34.16
CA ARG A 117 0.56 -5.19 -35.16
C ARG A 117 1.27 -5.90 -36.32
N GLU A 118 2.45 -5.43 -36.71
CA GLU A 118 3.32 -6.06 -37.70
C GLU A 118 4.09 -7.28 -37.14
N GLY A 119 3.99 -7.56 -35.84
CA GLY A 119 4.71 -8.67 -35.19
C GLY A 119 6.21 -8.40 -34.99
N ARG A 120 6.68 -7.15 -35.11
CA ARG A 120 8.07 -6.73 -34.82
C ARG A 120 8.32 -6.69 -33.31
N THR A 121 8.21 -7.86 -32.68
CA THR A 121 8.23 -8.00 -31.22
C THR A 121 9.23 -9.05 -30.75
N GLU A 122 9.80 -8.82 -29.58
CA GLU A 122 10.53 -9.83 -28.81
C GLU A 122 9.65 -10.28 -27.64
N ARG A 123 9.37 -11.59 -27.55
CA ARG A 123 8.61 -12.17 -26.44
C ARG A 123 9.51 -12.40 -25.23
N LYS A 124 9.09 -11.93 -24.07
CA LYS A 124 9.77 -12.06 -22.79
C LYS A 124 8.83 -12.60 -21.72
N THR A 125 9.41 -13.19 -20.68
CA THR A 125 8.72 -13.65 -19.48
C THR A 125 9.06 -12.73 -18.33
N VAL A 126 8.08 -12.40 -17.49
CA VAL A 126 8.29 -11.57 -16.28
C VAL A 126 9.29 -12.21 -15.33
N LYS A 127 10.09 -11.38 -14.63
CA LYS A 127 11.08 -11.86 -13.66
C LYS A 127 10.48 -12.04 -12.26
N GLY A 128 11.06 -12.98 -11.50
CA GLY A 128 10.72 -13.23 -10.10
C GLY A 128 9.63 -14.29 -9.89
N PRO A 129 8.98 -14.31 -8.72
CA PRO A 129 7.78 -15.13 -8.46
C PRO A 129 6.68 -14.85 -9.48
N SER A 130 5.71 -15.76 -9.64
CA SER A 130 4.68 -15.61 -10.68
C SER A 130 3.91 -14.29 -10.55
N PHE A 131 3.31 -13.82 -11.64
CA PHE A 131 2.42 -12.66 -11.58
C PHE A 131 1.23 -12.92 -10.61
N MET A 132 0.76 -14.17 -10.58
CA MET A 132 -0.25 -14.64 -9.63
C MET A 132 0.23 -14.53 -8.17
N ASP A 133 1.46 -14.96 -7.86
CA ASP A 133 2.05 -14.82 -6.53
C ASP A 133 2.16 -13.35 -6.12
N PHE A 134 2.40 -12.43 -7.05
CA PHE A 134 2.36 -10.99 -6.75
C PHE A 134 0.95 -10.59 -6.29
N ILE A 135 -0.09 -10.81 -7.11
CA ILE A 135 -1.49 -10.48 -6.77
C ILE A 135 -1.90 -11.05 -5.39
N HIS A 136 -1.43 -12.25 -5.03
CA HIS A 136 -1.73 -12.87 -3.74
C HIS A 136 -0.85 -12.34 -2.58
N SER A 137 0.43 -12.06 -2.82
CA SER A 137 1.40 -11.51 -1.85
C SER A 137 1.11 -10.04 -1.48
N LEU A 138 0.38 -9.31 -2.32
CA LEU A 138 0.01 -7.90 -2.14
C LEU A 138 -0.79 -7.58 -0.86
N VAL A 139 -1.22 -8.57 -0.08
CA VAL A 139 -1.80 -8.37 1.28
C VAL A 139 -0.73 -8.27 2.37
N GLY A 140 0.49 -8.74 2.13
CA GLY A 140 1.53 -8.95 3.14
C GLY A 140 2.19 -7.68 3.67
N ILE A 141 3.16 -7.13 2.93
CA ILE A 141 4.20 -6.30 3.54
C ILE A 141 3.70 -4.89 3.97
N ARG A 142 2.98 -4.17 3.10
CA ARG A 142 2.52 -2.80 3.39
C ARG A 142 1.46 -2.81 4.50
N THR A 143 0.59 -3.81 4.52
CA THR A 143 -0.37 -4.06 5.62
C THR A 143 0.33 -4.37 6.92
N VAL A 144 1.37 -5.22 6.92
CA VAL A 144 2.15 -5.52 8.13
C VAL A 144 2.83 -4.26 8.67
N TYR A 145 3.46 -3.43 7.84
CA TYR A 145 4.02 -2.15 8.29
C TYR A 145 2.96 -1.20 8.87
N ILE A 146 1.78 -1.10 8.25
CA ILE A 146 0.66 -0.30 8.76
C ILE A 146 0.16 -0.87 10.11
N LEU A 147 0.01 -2.18 10.25
CA LEU A 147 -0.41 -2.83 11.50
C LEU A 147 0.63 -2.62 12.62
N VAL A 148 1.93 -2.77 12.32
CA VAL A 148 3.01 -2.49 13.28
C VAL A 148 2.98 -1.02 13.71
N PHE A 149 2.77 -0.09 12.77
CA PHE A 149 2.66 1.34 13.07
C PHE A 149 1.42 1.65 13.93
N ILE A 150 0.26 1.06 13.63
CA ILE A 150 -0.96 1.19 14.44
C ILE A 150 -0.75 0.64 15.85
N VAL A 151 -0.14 -0.54 16.00
CA VAL A 151 0.17 -1.13 17.30
C VAL A 151 1.13 -0.25 18.11
N ALA A 152 2.18 0.30 17.47
CA ALA A 152 3.10 1.24 18.11
C ALA A 152 2.39 2.53 18.54
N MET A 153 1.52 3.11 17.70
CA MET A 153 0.67 4.25 18.06
C MET A 153 -0.26 3.94 19.23
N MET A 154 -0.92 2.77 19.24
CA MET A 154 -1.78 2.36 20.36
C MET A 154 -0.98 2.20 21.66
N MET A 155 0.24 1.65 21.60
CA MET A 155 1.12 1.57 22.77
C MET A 155 1.51 2.96 23.28
N LEU A 156 1.85 3.89 22.40
CA LEU A 156 2.19 5.28 22.78
C LEU A 156 0.99 6.02 23.41
N ILE A 157 -0.21 5.91 22.83
CA ILE A 157 -1.43 6.48 23.42
C ILE A 157 -1.71 5.85 24.78
N GLN A 158 -1.61 4.52 24.90
CA GLN A 158 -1.83 3.81 26.16
C GLN A 158 -0.78 4.12 27.23
N SER A 159 0.46 4.44 26.86
CA SER A 159 1.48 4.87 27.84
C SER A 159 1.24 6.29 28.36
N ILE A 160 0.69 7.18 27.52
CA ILE A 160 0.40 8.57 27.91
C ILE A 160 -0.87 8.66 28.79
N GLY A 161 -1.81 7.73 28.64
CA GLY A 161 -3.06 7.68 29.42
C GLY A 161 -3.00 6.86 30.72
N LYS A 162 -1.81 6.56 31.27
CA LYS A 162 -1.62 5.61 32.40
C LYS A 162 -0.95 6.19 33.64
N GLU A 163 -1.25 7.45 33.98
CA GLU A 163 -0.67 8.11 35.17
C GLU A 163 -1.63 8.24 36.38
N ASP A 164 -2.94 8.01 36.21
CA ASP A 164 -3.97 8.27 37.25
C ASP A 164 -4.56 7.02 37.95
N ASP A 165 -3.78 5.95 38.13
CA ASP A 165 -4.16 4.80 39.00
C ASP A 165 -3.02 4.47 40.00
N MET A 166 -2.84 5.34 40.99
CA MET A 166 -1.98 5.08 42.17
C MET A 166 -2.86 4.97 43.44
N PRO A 167 -2.67 3.96 44.30
CA PRO A 167 -3.64 3.63 45.34
C PRO A 167 -3.70 4.68 46.44
N ARG A 168 -4.91 5.17 46.75
CA ARG A 168 -5.16 6.16 47.79
C ARG A 168 -4.99 5.55 49.18
N VAL A 169 -3.77 5.56 49.69
CA VAL A 169 -3.43 5.25 51.09
C VAL A 169 -4.21 6.20 52.00
N GLY A 170 -5.11 5.64 52.80
CA GLY A 170 -5.83 6.36 53.84
C GLY A 170 -5.02 6.42 55.14
N SER A 171 -4.13 7.39 55.27
CA SER A 171 -3.59 7.79 56.59
C SER A 171 -4.45 8.92 57.16
N GLN A 172 -5.10 8.65 58.29
CA GLN A 172 -5.74 9.66 59.12
C GLN A 172 -5.42 9.41 60.59
N ASP A 173 -4.16 9.65 60.97
CA ASP A 173 -3.77 9.76 62.38
C ASP A 173 -4.16 11.15 62.88
N ALA A 174 -5.09 11.22 63.84
CA ALA A 174 -5.44 12.43 64.57
C ALA A 174 -5.58 12.13 66.07
N VAL A 175 -4.71 12.75 66.86
CA VAL A 175 -4.33 12.37 68.23
C VAL A 175 -4.13 13.68 69.02
N ASP A 176 -4.67 13.91 70.23
CA ASP A 176 -5.33 12.98 71.16
C ASP A 176 -6.47 13.61 72.01
N HIS A 177 -7.15 12.76 72.80
CA HIS A 177 -7.78 13.01 74.12
C HIS A 177 -8.07 14.44 74.61
N ALA A 178 -9.32 14.68 75.01
CA ALA A 178 -9.66 15.34 76.28
C ALA A 178 -11.10 15.03 76.73
N GLY A 179 -11.31 14.45 77.93
CA GLY A 179 -12.67 14.34 78.49
C GLY A 179 -12.95 13.23 79.50
N SER A 180 -12.29 13.19 80.65
CA SER A 180 -12.89 12.63 81.88
C SER A 180 -12.27 13.21 83.15
N SER A 181 -13.13 13.73 84.02
CA SER A 181 -12.79 14.06 85.41
C SER A 181 -13.68 13.23 86.33
N GLU A 182 -13.03 12.55 87.27
CA GLU A 182 -13.51 12.17 88.60
C GLU A 182 -14.80 11.32 88.78
N ALA A 183 -14.56 10.17 89.44
CA ALA A 183 -15.23 9.71 90.66
C ALA A 183 -16.09 8.44 90.61
N GLU A 184 -16.04 7.77 91.76
CA GLU A 184 -16.84 6.62 92.23
C GLU A 184 -16.66 5.28 91.50
N SER A 185 -16.62 4.10 92.13
CA SER A 185 -16.48 3.58 93.50
C SER A 185 -17.32 2.30 93.59
N SER A 186 -16.68 1.21 94.00
CA SER A 186 -17.30 0.00 94.56
C SER A 186 -17.89 -1.08 93.63
N ARG A 187 -17.57 -2.32 94.04
CA ARG A 187 -18.35 -3.56 94.01
C ARG A 187 -18.32 -4.51 92.79
N TYR A 188 -17.66 -5.64 93.06
CA TYR A 188 -18.18 -7.02 92.98
C TYR A 188 -18.77 -7.53 91.65
N GLY A 189 -18.08 -8.52 91.06
CA GLY A 189 -18.58 -9.90 91.20
C GLY A 189 -18.96 -10.68 89.94
N LEU A 190 -18.55 -11.96 89.94
CA LEU A 190 -18.95 -13.11 89.12
C LEU A 190 -18.61 -13.18 87.62
N GLU A 191 -17.64 -14.07 87.34
CA GLU A 191 -17.79 -15.28 86.51
C GLU A 191 -18.72 -15.28 85.28
N LYS A 192 -18.14 -15.65 84.13
CA LYS A 192 -18.23 -17.07 83.69
C LYS A 192 -17.10 -17.50 82.75
N LYS A 193 -16.84 -18.81 82.75
CA LYS A 193 -15.85 -19.54 81.93
C LYS A 193 -16.39 -19.89 80.53
N GLU A 194 -15.45 -20.27 79.65
CA GLU A 194 -15.41 -21.47 78.76
C GLU A 194 -16.76 -22.18 78.52
N ASP A 195 -17.18 -22.53 77.29
CA ASP A 195 -16.49 -22.64 75.97
C ASP A 195 -17.25 -21.91 74.85
#